data_AF-M5C317-F1
#
_entry.id   AF-M5C317-F1
#
_cell.length_a   1.000
_cell.length_b   1.000
_cell.length_c   1.000
_cell.angle_alpha   90.00
_cell.angle_beta   90.00
_cell.angle_gamma   90.00
#
_symmetry.space_group_name_H-M   'P 1'
#
loop_
_entity.id
_entity.type
_entity.pdbx_description
1 polymer ?
#
loop_
_entity_poly.entity_id
_entity_poly.type
_entity_poly.pdbx_seq_one_letter_code
_entity_poly.pdbx_strand_id
1 'polypeptide(L)'
;MHGSTSKSDFSKPQYANTVTSIAPLNEPAGFVGGNVLDVIRQYWYDSYGNIRYPFGSSTQGDLLEIIHDAFQPLSSWNGFMKYPNFEGVAMDTHHYEIFSDAEVSMTWEQHIQTACNFGINTIGSYSSNNIWTFVGEWTTAPYDCAKYLNGRGVGARYDGTFAGSSKKGDCTPFTGSRTKFSSEYKNFLRQYYEAQVTAFERGGSGWFYWTWKAEIADEWSYQAGLAGGWIPTNPSDRQFPNICG
;
A
#
# COMPACT_ATOMS: atom_id res chain seq x y z
N MET A 1 17.79 -7.93 -16.38
CA MET A 1 19.07 -7.18 -16.29
C MET A 1 19.08 -6.05 -15.26
N HIS A 2 17.96 -5.46 -14.83
CA HIS A 2 17.98 -4.42 -13.77
C HIS A 2 18.12 -4.95 -12.32
N GLY A 3 17.69 -6.18 -12.04
CA GLY A 3 17.82 -6.76 -10.69
C GLY A 3 19.26 -7.05 -10.25
N SER A 4 20.17 -7.32 -11.20
CA SER A 4 21.56 -7.69 -10.89
C SER A 4 22.39 -6.52 -10.35
N THR A 5 22.15 -5.30 -10.82
CA THR A 5 22.87 -4.09 -10.37
C THR A 5 22.39 -3.59 -9.01
N SER A 6 21.07 -3.61 -8.77
CA SER A 6 20.49 -3.20 -7.48
C SER A 6 21.01 -4.07 -6.33
N LYS A 7 20.98 -5.40 -6.48
CA LYS A 7 21.48 -6.35 -5.49
C LYS A 7 22.97 -6.16 -5.19
N SER A 8 23.83 -6.16 -6.21
CA SER A 8 25.28 -6.13 -6.02
C SER A 8 25.74 -4.85 -5.32
N ASP A 9 24.99 -3.77 -5.49
CA ASP A 9 25.32 -2.49 -4.89
C ASP A 9 24.75 -2.38 -3.47
N PHE A 10 23.46 -2.68 -3.27
CA PHE A 10 22.82 -2.46 -1.97
C PHE A 10 23.08 -3.56 -0.93
N SER A 11 23.66 -4.70 -1.31
CA SER A 11 24.13 -5.70 -0.35
C SER A 11 25.54 -5.40 0.20
N LYS A 12 26.17 -4.29 -0.19
CA LYS A 12 27.52 -3.92 0.28
C LYS A 12 27.48 -3.43 1.73
N PRO A 13 28.53 -3.69 2.55
CA PRO A 13 28.56 -3.29 3.97
C PRO A 13 28.26 -1.81 4.23
N GLN A 14 28.63 -0.93 3.28
CA GLN A 14 28.36 0.51 3.37
C GLN A 14 26.85 0.88 3.42
N TYR A 15 25.96 -0.03 3.01
CA TYR A 15 24.51 0.16 3.04
C TYR A 15 23.80 -0.68 4.11
N ALA A 16 24.51 -1.51 4.88
CA ALA A 16 23.92 -2.50 5.80
C ALA A 16 23.01 -1.88 6.88
N ASN A 17 23.21 -0.60 7.21
CA ASN A 17 22.40 0.14 8.21
C ASN A 17 21.43 1.13 7.57
N THR A 18 21.17 1.03 6.27
CA THR A 18 20.30 1.96 5.53
C THR A 18 19.34 1.20 4.63
N VAL A 19 19.85 0.26 3.84
CA VAL A 19 19.02 -0.67 3.07
C VAL A 19 18.83 -1.93 3.89
N THR A 20 17.64 -2.10 4.44
CA THR A 20 17.27 -3.24 5.27
C THR A 20 16.44 -4.27 4.50
N SER A 21 15.88 -3.88 3.35
CA SER A 21 15.00 -4.72 2.55
C SER A 21 15.09 -4.40 1.05
N ILE A 22 14.66 -5.36 0.22
CA ILE A 22 14.51 -5.19 -1.23
C ILE A 22 13.14 -5.76 -1.64
N ALA A 23 12.34 -4.93 -2.30
CA ALA A 23 11.14 -5.34 -3.02
C ALA A 23 11.51 -5.56 -4.51
N PRO A 24 11.56 -6.81 -5.02
CA PRO A 24 12.13 -7.06 -6.35
C PRO A 24 11.21 -6.65 -7.49
N LEU A 25 9.88 -6.61 -7.27
CA LEU A 25 8.89 -6.23 -8.28
C LEU A 25 7.64 -5.63 -7.63
N ASN A 26 7.26 -4.43 -8.07
CA ASN A 26 6.02 -3.77 -7.65
C ASN A 26 4.81 -4.32 -8.41
N GLU A 27 3.70 -4.54 -7.70
CA GLU A 27 2.36 -4.77 -8.27
C GLU A 27 2.31 -5.70 -9.51
N PRO A 28 2.87 -6.91 -9.47
CA PRO A 28 2.71 -7.83 -10.60
C PRO A 28 1.23 -8.22 -10.75
N ALA A 29 0.71 -8.10 -11.97
CA ALA A 29 -0.71 -8.27 -12.28
C ALA A 29 -1.16 -9.75 -12.28
N GLY A 30 -1.22 -10.38 -11.09
CA GLY A 30 -1.62 -11.77 -10.92
C GLY A 30 -3.04 -12.09 -11.42
N PHE A 31 -3.90 -11.07 -11.52
CA PHE A 31 -5.27 -11.17 -12.02
C PHE A 31 -5.39 -11.38 -13.54
N VAL A 32 -4.30 -11.25 -14.31
CA VAL A 32 -4.31 -11.45 -15.78
C VAL A 32 -4.61 -12.91 -16.17
N GLY A 33 -4.40 -13.85 -15.25
CA GLY A 33 -4.68 -15.28 -15.45
C GLY A 33 -3.57 -16.02 -16.22
N GLY A 34 -3.92 -17.17 -16.80
CA GLY A 34 -2.94 -18.06 -17.44
C GLY A 34 -1.93 -18.62 -16.43
N ASN A 35 -0.64 -18.62 -16.79
CA ASN A 35 0.45 -19.05 -15.92
C ASN A 35 1.15 -17.89 -15.19
N VAL A 36 0.60 -16.67 -15.23
CA VAL A 36 1.24 -15.47 -14.67
C VAL A 36 1.51 -15.63 -13.17
N LEU A 37 0.54 -16.14 -12.40
CA LEU A 37 0.71 -16.32 -10.95
C LEU A 37 1.80 -17.36 -10.60
N ASP A 38 1.95 -18.41 -11.41
CA ASP A 38 3.02 -19.40 -11.22
C ASP A 38 4.40 -18.82 -11.56
N VAL A 39 4.48 -17.99 -12.60
CA VAL A 39 5.69 -17.23 -12.93
C VAL A 39 6.05 -16.26 -11.80
N ILE A 40 5.08 -15.57 -11.21
CA ILE A 40 5.29 -14.68 -10.07
C ILE A 40 5.83 -15.46 -8.86
N ARG A 41 5.24 -16.62 -8.53
CA ARG A 41 5.74 -17.48 -7.44
C ARG A 41 7.17 -17.92 -7.68
N GLN A 42 7.49 -18.36 -8.90
CA GLN A 42 8.87 -18.73 -9.23
C GLN A 42 9.82 -17.54 -9.13
N TYR A 43 9.38 -16.36 -9.57
CA TYR A 43 10.16 -15.13 -9.48
C TYR A 43 10.48 -14.74 -8.03
N TRP A 44 9.58 -14.98 -7.08
CA TRP A 44 9.87 -14.81 -5.65
C TRP A 44 10.90 -15.81 -5.13
N TYR A 45 10.84 -17.09 -5.52
CA TYR A 45 11.88 -18.05 -5.15
C TYR A 45 13.26 -17.68 -5.72
N ASP A 46 13.29 -17.25 -6.98
CA ASP A 46 14.53 -16.82 -7.63
C ASP A 46 15.08 -15.54 -6.98
N SER A 47 14.19 -14.63 -6.59
CA SER A 47 14.54 -13.39 -5.90
C SER A 47 15.06 -13.67 -4.48
N TYR A 48 14.49 -14.64 -3.75
CA TYR A 48 15.00 -15.09 -2.45
C TYR A 48 16.44 -15.55 -2.49
N GLY A 49 16.72 -16.50 -3.40
CA GLY A 49 18.07 -17.02 -3.61
C GLY A 49 19.06 -15.92 -3.98
N ASN A 50 18.57 -14.80 -4.53
CA ASN A 50 19.38 -13.66 -4.85
C ASN A 50 19.51 -12.64 -3.70
N ILE A 51 18.43 -12.24 -3.05
CA ILE A 51 18.43 -11.19 -2.03
C ILE A 51 19.02 -11.73 -0.72
N ARG A 52 18.62 -12.94 -0.33
CA ARG A 52 19.09 -13.56 0.92
C ARG A 52 20.48 -14.15 0.81
N TYR A 53 20.97 -14.48 -0.38
CA TYR A 53 22.32 -14.96 -0.61
C TYR A 53 23.05 -14.04 -1.61
N PRO A 54 23.78 -13.02 -1.11
CA PRO A 54 24.52 -12.06 -1.93
C PRO A 54 25.48 -12.76 -2.91
N PHE A 55 25.77 -12.08 -4.04
CA PHE A 55 26.53 -12.71 -5.14
C PHE A 55 27.89 -13.23 -4.68
N GLY A 56 28.17 -14.51 -5.00
CA GLY A 56 29.43 -15.17 -4.62
C GLY A 56 29.48 -15.67 -3.17
N SER A 57 28.41 -15.53 -2.40
CA SER A 57 28.30 -16.02 -1.02
C SER A 57 27.29 -17.17 -0.92
N SER A 58 27.66 -18.24 -0.21
CA SER A 58 26.72 -19.26 0.27
C SER A 58 26.15 -18.93 1.66
N THR A 59 26.63 -17.84 2.29
CA THR A 59 26.16 -17.35 3.58
C THR A 59 24.94 -16.45 3.37
N GLN A 60 23.90 -16.70 4.14
CA GLN A 60 22.70 -15.87 4.17
C GLN A 60 23.03 -14.47 4.72
N GLY A 61 22.62 -13.42 4.03
CA GLY A 61 22.77 -12.03 4.46
C GLY A 61 21.62 -11.57 5.37
N ASP A 62 21.55 -10.25 5.61
CA ASP A 62 20.58 -9.66 6.54
C ASP A 62 19.39 -8.98 5.85
N LEU A 63 19.44 -8.79 4.52
CA LEU A 63 18.40 -8.10 3.75
C LEU A 63 17.06 -8.85 3.76
N LEU A 64 15.98 -8.20 4.16
CA LEU A 64 14.62 -8.73 4.05
C LEU A 64 14.17 -8.72 2.58
N GLU A 65 13.64 -9.85 2.08
CA GLU A 65 12.91 -9.86 0.81
C GLU A 65 11.46 -9.42 1.03
N ILE A 66 10.98 -8.48 0.22
CA ILE A 66 9.60 -8.00 0.24
C ILE A 66 8.90 -8.48 -1.02
N ILE A 67 7.91 -9.35 -0.89
CA ILE A 67 7.11 -9.85 -2.02
C ILE A 67 5.74 -9.16 -2.05
N HIS A 68 5.29 -8.70 -3.21
CA HIS A 68 3.96 -8.13 -3.36
C HIS A 68 2.91 -9.24 -3.52
N ASP A 69 1.69 -9.04 -3.00
CA ASP A 69 0.58 -10.01 -3.01
C ASP A 69 -0.01 -10.34 -4.40
N ALA A 70 0.48 -9.67 -5.44
CA ALA A 70 0.05 -9.76 -6.83
C ALA A 70 -1.46 -9.55 -7.06
N PHE A 71 -2.09 -8.70 -6.24
CA PHE A 71 -3.53 -8.45 -6.21
C PHE A 71 -4.36 -9.72 -5.95
N GLN A 72 -3.77 -10.71 -5.27
CA GLN A 72 -4.49 -11.90 -4.84
C GLN A 72 -4.90 -11.74 -3.38
N PRO A 73 -6.01 -12.37 -2.95
CA PRO A 73 -6.32 -12.46 -1.52
C PRO A 73 -5.12 -13.01 -0.75
N LEU A 74 -4.77 -12.41 0.38
CA LEU A 74 -3.61 -12.83 1.18
C LEU A 74 -3.62 -14.33 1.52
N SER A 75 -4.81 -14.92 1.69
CA SER A 75 -4.97 -16.36 1.92
C SER A 75 -4.42 -17.26 0.80
N SER A 76 -4.30 -16.76 -0.43
CA SER A 76 -3.67 -17.48 -1.54
C SER A 76 -2.16 -17.68 -1.37
N TRP A 77 -1.56 -16.94 -0.44
CA TRP A 77 -0.14 -17.00 -0.06
C TRP A 77 0.07 -17.74 1.26
N ASN A 78 -0.94 -18.44 1.78
CA ASN A 78 -0.82 -19.20 3.03
C ASN A 78 0.26 -20.29 2.90
N GLY A 79 1.21 -20.29 3.84
CA GLY A 79 2.35 -21.20 3.86
C GLY A 79 3.43 -20.92 2.80
N PHE A 80 3.23 -19.93 1.92
CA PHE A 80 4.22 -19.56 0.91
C PHE A 80 5.42 -18.88 1.58
N MET A 81 6.62 -19.39 1.30
CA MET A 81 7.89 -18.84 1.80
C MET A 81 7.91 -18.57 3.32
N LYS A 82 7.34 -19.49 4.09
CA LYS A 82 7.27 -19.44 5.56
C LYS A 82 8.44 -20.22 6.21
N TYR A 83 8.82 -19.80 7.42
CA TYR A 83 9.69 -20.56 8.34
C TYR A 83 9.15 -21.98 8.60
N PRO A 84 10.00 -23.03 8.72
CA PRO A 84 11.46 -22.99 8.75
C PRO A 84 12.16 -23.03 7.38
N ASN A 85 11.40 -23.16 6.29
CA ASN A 85 11.99 -23.34 4.96
C ASN A 85 12.55 -22.03 4.38
N PHE A 86 12.00 -20.90 4.81
CA PHE A 86 12.41 -19.56 4.37
C PHE A 86 12.46 -18.62 5.57
N GLU A 87 13.54 -17.84 5.65
CA GLU A 87 13.75 -16.78 6.64
C GLU A 87 14.05 -15.45 5.96
N GLY A 88 13.56 -14.35 6.55
CA GLY A 88 13.75 -13.00 6.03
C GLY A 88 12.90 -12.74 4.77
N VAL A 89 11.62 -13.06 4.83
CA VAL A 89 10.62 -12.72 3.81
C VAL A 89 9.46 -11.99 4.48
N ALA A 90 8.95 -10.94 3.86
CA ALA A 90 7.74 -10.27 4.25
C ALA A 90 6.84 -10.01 3.04
N MET A 91 5.53 -9.97 3.30
CA MET A 91 4.50 -9.61 2.34
C MET A 91 4.32 -8.10 2.31
N ASP A 92 4.14 -7.57 1.11
CA ASP A 92 3.67 -6.23 0.83
C ASP A 92 2.28 -6.33 0.20
N THR A 93 1.32 -5.64 0.80
CA THR A 93 -0.04 -5.50 0.29
C THR A 93 -0.38 -4.02 0.15
N HIS A 94 -1.08 -3.68 -0.91
CA HIS A 94 -1.50 -2.30 -1.15
C HIS A 94 -3.00 -2.17 -0.88
N HIS A 95 -3.40 -1.09 -0.20
CA HIS A 95 -4.79 -0.86 0.15
C HIS A 95 -5.29 0.47 -0.40
N TYR A 96 -6.23 0.37 -1.33
CA TYR A 96 -6.92 1.50 -1.93
C TYR A 96 -8.40 1.18 -2.05
N GLU A 97 -9.22 2.20 -1.85
CA GLU A 97 -10.67 2.08 -1.94
C GLU A 97 -11.20 3.05 -3.00
N ILE A 98 -10.61 3.06 -4.19
CA ILE A 98 -10.92 4.07 -5.23
C ILE A 98 -10.88 3.57 -6.68
N PHE A 99 -10.43 2.33 -6.95
CA PHE A 99 -10.12 1.89 -8.32
C PHE A 99 -11.26 1.09 -8.99
N SER A 100 -12.42 1.07 -8.37
CA SER A 100 -13.67 0.51 -8.91
C SER A 100 -14.86 1.43 -8.67
N ASP A 101 -15.93 1.23 -9.44
CA ASP A 101 -17.18 1.98 -9.27
C ASP A 101 -17.81 1.76 -7.89
N ALA A 102 -17.68 0.54 -7.34
CA ALA A 102 -18.22 0.21 -6.03
C ALA A 102 -17.50 0.98 -4.92
N GLU A 103 -16.17 1.08 -5.01
CA GLU A 103 -15.37 1.73 -3.98
C GLU A 103 -15.57 3.24 -3.96
N VAL A 104 -15.56 3.93 -5.12
CA VAL A 104 -15.83 5.37 -5.18
C VAL A 104 -17.28 5.75 -4.84
N SER A 105 -18.16 4.75 -4.72
CA SER A 105 -19.55 4.94 -4.30
C SER A 105 -19.74 4.77 -2.79
N MET A 106 -18.70 4.38 -2.05
CA MET A 106 -18.78 4.22 -0.60
C MET A 106 -19.03 5.55 0.09
N THR A 107 -19.80 5.50 1.18
CA THR A 107 -19.84 6.60 2.14
C THR A 107 -18.50 6.68 2.88
N TRP A 108 -18.20 7.85 3.43
CA TRP A 108 -17.02 8.03 4.30
C TRP A 108 -16.98 7.07 5.49
N GLU A 109 -18.13 6.74 6.08
CA GLU A 109 -18.22 5.73 7.13
C GLU A 109 -17.88 4.33 6.61
N GLN A 110 -18.35 3.96 5.41
CA GLN A 110 -18.01 2.70 4.77
C GLN A 110 -16.52 2.60 4.45
N HIS A 111 -15.87 3.69 4.02
CA HIS A 111 -14.42 3.72 3.85
C HIS A 111 -13.69 3.39 5.16
N ILE A 112 -14.08 4.06 6.25
CA ILE A 112 -13.49 3.81 7.58
C ILE A 112 -13.67 2.35 8.00
N GLN A 113 -14.89 1.79 7.85
CA GLN A 113 -15.17 0.41 8.21
C GLN A 113 -14.37 -0.59 7.36
N THR A 114 -14.25 -0.34 6.05
CA THR A 114 -13.48 -1.17 5.13
C THR A 114 -12.00 -1.20 5.50
N ALA A 115 -11.40 -0.02 5.76
CA ALA A 115 -10.02 0.08 6.22
C ALA A 115 -9.76 -0.65 7.55
N CYS A 116 -10.65 -0.47 8.54
CA CYS A 116 -10.56 -1.17 9.82
C CYS A 116 -10.63 -2.70 9.64
N ASN A 117 -11.57 -3.19 8.83
CA ASN A 117 -11.73 -4.61 8.55
C ASN A 117 -10.52 -5.18 7.79
N PHE A 118 -9.99 -4.44 6.82
CA PHE A 118 -8.81 -4.87 6.06
C PHE A 118 -7.60 -5.06 6.98
N GLY A 119 -7.26 -4.06 7.80
CA GLY A 119 -6.13 -4.21 8.72
C GLY A 119 -6.37 -5.29 9.77
N ILE A 120 -7.48 -5.23 10.52
CA ILE A 120 -7.70 -6.12 11.66
C ILE A 120 -7.95 -7.56 11.23
N ASN A 121 -8.83 -7.77 10.24
CA ASN A 121 -9.28 -9.11 9.88
C ASN A 121 -8.47 -9.69 8.71
N THR A 122 -8.26 -8.94 7.63
CA THR A 122 -7.54 -9.46 6.46
C THR A 122 -6.04 -9.63 6.75
N ILE A 123 -5.36 -8.54 7.12
CA ILE A 123 -3.92 -8.58 7.42
C ILE A 123 -3.66 -9.36 8.71
N GLY A 124 -4.43 -9.10 9.77
CA GLY A 124 -4.27 -9.79 11.06
C GLY A 124 -4.41 -11.32 10.96
N SER A 125 -5.41 -11.81 10.22
CA SER A 125 -5.58 -13.26 10.03
C SER A 125 -4.44 -13.89 9.26
N TYR A 126 -3.91 -13.21 8.23
CA TYR A 126 -2.79 -13.72 7.45
C TYR A 126 -1.48 -13.68 8.25
N SER A 127 -1.11 -12.52 8.81
CA SER A 127 0.18 -12.26 9.44
C SER A 127 0.40 -13.10 10.70
N SER A 128 -0.66 -13.41 11.44
CA SER A 128 -0.59 -14.23 12.67
C SER A 128 -0.03 -15.63 12.44
N ASN A 129 -0.18 -16.19 11.23
CA ASN A 129 0.19 -17.56 10.91
C ASN A 129 1.07 -17.69 9.66
N ASN A 130 1.53 -16.59 9.06
CA ASN A 130 2.37 -16.62 7.86
C ASN A 130 3.65 -15.82 8.05
N ILE A 131 3.88 -14.81 7.21
CA ILE A 131 5.04 -13.94 7.21
C ILE A 131 4.62 -12.52 7.63
N TRP A 132 5.58 -11.70 8.05
CA TRP A 132 5.32 -10.29 8.34
C TRP A 132 4.67 -9.62 7.13
N THR A 133 3.70 -8.75 7.37
CA THR A 133 2.95 -8.08 6.30
C THR A 133 2.92 -6.59 6.55
N PHE A 134 3.35 -5.81 5.57
CA PHE A 134 3.29 -4.36 5.58
C PHE A 134 2.21 -3.89 4.60
N VAL A 135 1.63 -2.71 4.88
CA VAL A 135 0.86 -1.98 3.86
C VAL A 135 1.82 -1.03 3.14
N GLY A 136 2.43 -1.46 2.04
CA GLY A 136 3.46 -0.69 1.31
C GLY A 136 2.93 0.51 0.56
N GLU A 137 1.65 0.50 0.18
CA GLU A 137 1.02 1.65 -0.44
C GLU A 137 -0.45 1.78 0.00
N TRP A 138 -0.83 3.02 0.32
CA TRP A 138 -2.18 3.45 0.66
C TRP A 138 -2.25 4.99 0.65
N THR A 139 -3.45 5.56 0.73
CA THR A 139 -3.62 7.03 0.78
C THR A 139 -4.87 7.45 1.55
N THR A 140 -5.05 8.76 1.79
CA THR A 140 -6.29 9.31 2.38
C THR A 140 -7.33 9.75 1.37
N ALA A 141 -7.02 9.71 0.06
CA ALA A 141 -7.98 10.02 -0.99
C ALA A 141 -9.12 8.96 -1.05
N PRO A 142 -10.39 9.34 -0.82
CA PRO A 142 -11.52 8.40 -0.91
C PRO A 142 -12.08 8.25 -2.32
N TYR A 143 -11.60 9.06 -3.29
CA TYR A 143 -12.10 9.08 -4.67
C TYR A 143 -10.96 9.19 -5.66
N ASP A 144 -11.21 8.74 -6.90
CA ASP A 144 -10.23 8.74 -7.99
C ASP A 144 -10.14 10.07 -8.75
N CYS A 145 -10.28 11.19 -8.04
CA CYS A 145 -10.42 12.54 -8.61
C CYS A 145 -9.10 13.20 -9.06
N ALA A 146 -7.96 12.73 -8.56
CA ALA A 146 -6.67 13.32 -8.90
C ALA A 146 -6.41 13.27 -10.41
N LYS A 147 -5.97 14.41 -10.95
CA LYS A 147 -5.72 14.54 -12.40
C LYS A 147 -4.73 13.47 -12.86
N TYR A 148 -5.16 12.67 -13.84
CA TYR A 148 -4.41 11.58 -14.46
C TYR A 148 -4.07 10.40 -13.55
N LEU A 149 -4.74 10.28 -12.41
CA LEU A 149 -4.61 9.10 -11.55
C LEU A 149 -4.93 7.81 -12.32
N ASN A 150 -6.02 7.80 -13.09
CA ASN A 150 -6.41 6.67 -13.94
C ASN A 150 -5.65 6.59 -15.28
N GLY A 151 -4.64 7.45 -15.47
CA GLY A 151 -3.88 7.57 -16.71
C GLY A 151 -4.14 8.87 -17.49
N ARG A 152 -3.20 9.23 -18.35
CA ARG A 152 -3.28 10.47 -19.14
C ARG A 152 -4.43 10.40 -20.14
N GLY A 153 -5.34 11.36 -20.05
CA GLY A 153 -6.53 11.43 -20.90
C GLY A 153 -7.66 10.50 -20.46
N VAL A 154 -7.51 9.82 -19.32
CA VAL A 154 -8.55 9.01 -18.70
C VAL A 154 -9.19 9.81 -17.57
N GLY A 155 -10.53 9.82 -17.52
CA GLY A 155 -11.30 10.53 -16.49
C GLY A 155 -11.35 9.81 -15.13
N ALA A 156 -12.21 10.29 -14.25
CA ALA A 156 -12.48 9.73 -12.92
C ALA A 156 -13.83 9.00 -12.89
N ARG A 157 -13.91 7.91 -12.13
CA ARG A 157 -15.16 7.18 -11.90
C ARG A 157 -16.11 7.98 -11.02
N TYR A 158 -15.58 8.76 -10.08
CA TYR A 158 -16.40 9.53 -9.15
C TYR A 158 -17.27 10.60 -9.84
N ASP A 159 -16.69 11.35 -10.78
CA ASP A 159 -17.41 12.38 -11.53
C ASP A 159 -18.04 11.90 -12.85
N GLY A 160 -17.91 10.61 -13.15
CA GLY A 160 -18.50 9.98 -14.34
C GLY A 160 -17.74 10.25 -15.64
N THR A 161 -16.52 10.81 -15.58
CA THR A 161 -15.71 11.08 -16.78
C THR A 161 -14.88 9.87 -17.22
N PHE A 162 -14.74 8.84 -16.37
CA PHE A 162 -14.18 7.55 -16.76
C PHE A 162 -15.17 6.76 -17.63
N ALA A 163 -14.69 6.17 -18.72
CA ALA A 163 -15.53 5.45 -19.68
C ALA A 163 -16.29 4.29 -19.01
N GLY A 164 -17.62 4.29 -19.12
CA GLY A 164 -18.49 3.26 -18.52
C GLY A 164 -18.91 3.52 -17.07
N SER A 165 -18.39 4.57 -16.44
CA SER A 165 -18.80 4.94 -15.08
C SER A 165 -20.04 5.85 -15.07
N SER A 166 -20.87 5.72 -14.03
CA SER A 166 -21.97 6.66 -13.73
C SER A 166 -21.49 7.74 -12.76
N LYS A 167 -21.93 8.99 -12.91
CA LYS A 167 -21.55 10.08 -12.00
C LYS A 167 -22.10 9.85 -10.58
N LYS A 168 -21.26 10.01 -9.55
CA LYS A 168 -21.62 9.96 -8.12
C LYS A 168 -21.57 11.35 -7.47
N GLY A 169 -20.61 12.18 -7.88
CA GLY A 169 -20.44 13.54 -7.36
C GLY A 169 -19.60 14.41 -8.28
N ASP A 170 -19.19 15.58 -7.79
CA ASP A 170 -18.22 16.45 -8.47
C ASP A 170 -16.84 16.28 -7.83
N CYS A 171 -15.79 16.16 -8.62
CA CYS A 171 -14.43 15.97 -8.09
C CYS A 171 -13.81 17.24 -7.49
N THR A 172 -14.28 18.43 -7.88
CA THR A 172 -13.68 19.73 -7.48
C THR A 172 -13.47 19.91 -5.97
N PRO A 173 -14.35 19.46 -5.06
CA PRO A 173 -14.15 19.59 -3.62
C PRO A 173 -13.08 18.66 -3.02
N PHE A 174 -12.72 17.58 -3.72
CA PHE A 174 -12.00 16.44 -3.14
C PHE A 174 -10.57 16.27 -3.66
N THR A 175 -10.15 17.06 -4.65
CA THR A 175 -8.80 17.02 -5.22
C THR A 175 -8.19 18.39 -5.43
N GLY A 176 -6.86 18.44 -5.54
CA GLY A 176 -6.11 19.66 -5.86
C GLY A 176 -5.51 20.30 -4.63
N SER A 177 -5.67 21.62 -4.48
CA SER A 177 -5.08 22.37 -3.36
C SER A 177 -5.90 22.19 -2.08
N ARG A 178 -5.24 21.81 -0.98
CA ARG A 178 -5.79 21.68 0.37
C ARG A 178 -6.43 22.95 0.93
N THR A 179 -6.11 24.11 0.35
CA THR A 179 -6.72 25.40 0.72
C THR A 179 -8.19 25.46 0.33
N LYS A 180 -8.64 24.60 -0.61
CA LYS A 180 -10.02 24.49 -1.07
C LYS A 180 -10.81 23.40 -0.36
N PHE A 181 -10.14 22.48 0.35
CA PHE A 181 -10.80 21.41 1.10
C PHE A 181 -11.60 21.99 2.27
N SER A 182 -12.86 21.59 2.36
CA SER A 182 -13.74 21.98 3.47
C SER A 182 -13.20 21.43 4.80
N SER A 183 -13.60 22.06 5.91
CA SER A 183 -13.26 21.56 7.25
C SER A 183 -13.83 20.15 7.48
N GLU A 184 -15.01 19.88 6.93
CA GLU A 184 -15.66 18.57 6.99
C GLU A 184 -14.83 17.49 6.27
N TYR A 185 -14.36 17.79 5.05
CA TYR A 185 -13.52 16.85 4.31
C TYR A 185 -12.17 16.60 5.01
N LYS A 186 -11.52 17.64 5.54
CA LYS A 186 -10.29 17.48 6.33
C LYS A 186 -10.51 16.64 7.59
N ASN A 187 -11.65 16.80 8.25
CA ASN A 187 -12.02 15.99 9.41
C ASN A 187 -12.22 14.52 9.00
N PHE A 188 -12.87 14.26 7.87
CA PHE A 188 -12.95 12.91 7.31
C PHE A 188 -11.56 12.33 6.97
N LEU A 189 -10.70 13.07 6.27
CA LEU A 189 -9.34 12.62 5.95
C LEU A 189 -8.55 12.25 7.22
N ARG A 190 -8.78 12.98 8.33
CA ARG A 190 -8.18 12.68 9.64
C ARG A 190 -8.69 11.37 10.21
N GLN A 191 -10.01 11.17 10.19
CA GLN A 191 -10.63 9.91 10.62
C GLN A 191 -10.12 8.74 9.77
N TYR A 192 -10.09 8.90 8.45
CA TYR A 192 -9.67 7.85 7.54
C TYR A 192 -8.19 7.51 7.66
N TYR A 193 -7.32 8.52 7.87
CA TYR A 193 -5.91 8.30 8.23
C TYR A 193 -5.78 7.46 9.51
N GLU A 194 -6.48 7.87 10.59
CA GLU A 194 -6.37 7.18 11.87
C GLU A 194 -6.94 5.77 11.83
N ALA A 195 -8.02 5.53 11.09
CA ALA A 195 -8.58 4.20 10.87
C ALA A 195 -7.57 3.29 10.17
N GLN A 196 -7.01 3.74 9.06
CA GLN A 196 -6.01 3.00 8.29
C GLN A 196 -4.76 2.69 9.13
N VAL A 197 -4.10 3.70 9.69
CA VAL A 197 -2.89 3.52 10.51
C VAL A 197 -3.14 2.61 11.71
N THR A 198 -4.24 2.82 12.43
CA THR A 198 -4.58 1.97 13.60
C THR A 198 -4.80 0.52 13.18
N ALA A 199 -5.51 0.29 12.07
CA ALA A 199 -5.77 -1.06 11.58
C ALA A 199 -4.51 -1.74 11.06
N PHE A 200 -3.66 -1.02 10.32
CA PHE A 200 -2.43 -1.55 9.72
C PHE A 200 -1.37 -1.86 10.79
N GLU A 201 -1.24 -1.03 11.83
CA GLU A 201 -0.35 -1.27 12.98
C GLU A 201 -0.86 -2.40 13.88
N ARG A 202 -2.18 -2.57 14.02
CA ARG A 202 -2.78 -3.64 14.83
C ARG A 202 -2.72 -5.00 14.15
N GLY A 203 -2.99 -5.06 12.84
CA GLY A 203 -3.05 -6.31 12.09
C GLY A 203 -1.74 -6.73 11.44
N GLY A 204 -0.89 -5.76 11.08
CA GLY A 204 0.35 -5.98 10.33
C GLY A 204 1.57 -5.41 11.03
N SER A 205 2.61 -5.15 10.24
CA SER A 205 3.93 -4.70 10.69
C SER A 205 4.22 -3.22 10.39
N GLY A 206 3.18 -2.45 10.04
CA GLY A 206 3.27 -1.03 9.72
C GLY A 206 2.84 -0.71 8.30
N TRP A 207 3.20 0.49 7.85
CA TRP A 207 2.62 1.11 6.66
C TRP A 207 3.57 2.11 6.01
N PHE A 208 3.38 2.35 4.71
CA PHE A 208 4.10 3.35 3.92
C PHE A 208 3.10 4.15 3.08
N TYR A 209 3.01 5.45 3.33
CA TYR A 209 2.00 6.31 2.70
C TYR A 209 2.40 6.65 1.26
N TRP A 210 1.49 6.42 0.32
CA TRP A 210 1.62 6.86 -1.06
C TRP A 210 0.95 8.24 -1.24
N THR A 211 1.70 9.34 -1.35
CA THR A 211 3.16 9.49 -1.41
C THR A 211 3.62 10.67 -0.55
N TRP A 212 4.94 10.89 -0.42
CA TRP A 212 5.47 12.05 0.31
C TRP A 212 4.91 13.38 -0.23
N LYS A 213 4.95 13.57 -1.56
CA LYS A 213 4.49 14.80 -2.22
C LYS A 213 3.87 14.57 -3.59
N ALA A 214 2.87 15.38 -3.91
CA ALA A 214 2.29 15.49 -5.24
C ALA A 214 2.24 16.97 -5.64
N GLU A 215 2.34 17.28 -6.94
CA GLU A 215 2.39 18.67 -7.40
C GLU A 215 1.02 19.36 -7.35
N ILE A 216 -0.06 18.62 -7.62
CA ILE A 216 -1.41 19.17 -7.82
C ILE A 216 -2.52 18.25 -7.26
N ALA A 217 -2.20 17.42 -6.26
CA ALA A 217 -3.12 16.46 -5.64
C ALA A 217 -2.81 16.32 -4.15
N ASP A 218 -3.20 17.31 -3.34
CA ASP A 218 -2.84 17.35 -1.92
C ASP A 218 -3.45 16.21 -1.11
N GLU A 219 -4.57 15.63 -1.54
CA GLU A 219 -5.16 14.44 -0.94
C GLU A 219 -4.26 13.19 -1.04
N TRP A 220 -3.33 13.18 -1.99
CA TRP A 220 -2.31 12.14 -2.17
C TRP A 220 -0.96 12.46 -1.51
N SER A 221 -0.81 13.64 -0.91
CA SER A 221 0.47 14.10 -0.37
C SER A 221 0.50 14.02 1.15
N TYR A 222 1.41 13.21 1.68
CA TYR A 222 1.71 13.17 3.11
C TYR A 222 2.15 14.56 3.63
N GLN A 223 3.03 15.23 2.88
CA GLN A 223 3.49 16.59 3.20
C GLN A 223 2.32 17.59 3.27
N ALA A 224 1.38 17.54 2.32
CA ALA A 224 0.21 18.41 2.35
C ALA A 224 -0.73 18.05 3.51
N GLY A 225 -0.85 16.78 3.86
CA GLY A 225 -1.63 16.32 5.01
C GLY A 225 -1.10 16.78 6.35
N LEU A 226 0.23 16.79 6.53
CA LEU A 226 0.86 17.42 7.69
C LEU A 226 0.54 18.92 7.75
N ALA A 227 0.68 19.63 6.63
CA ALA A 227 0.41 21.07 6.57
C ALA A 227 -1.09 21.40 6.70
N GLY A 228 -1.96 20.46 6.34
CA GLY A 228 -3.42 20.57 6.38
C GLY A 228 -4.06 20.07 7.68
N GLY A 229 -3.29 19.39 8.54
CA GLY A 229 -3.71 18.94 9.86
C GLY A 229 -4.48 17.63 9.91
N TRP A 230 -4.76 16.99 8.76
CA TRP A 230 -5.41 15.68 8.75
C TRP A 230 -4.44 14.51 8.94
N ILE A 231 -3.14 14.73 8.73
CA ILE A 231 -2.08 13.82 9.16
C ILE A 231 -1.36 14.46 10.35
N PRO A 232 -1.23 13.78 11.50
CA PRO A 232 -0.55 14.32 12.66
C PRO A 232 0.98 14.35 12.45
N THR A 233 1.65 15.34 13.06
CA THR A 233 3.12 15.42 13.05
C THR A 233 3.78 14.33 13.89
N ASN A 234 3.10 13.87 14.94
CA ASN A 234 3.42 12.63 15.63
C ASN A 234 2.49 11.53 15.08
N PRO A 235 3.03 10.51 14.36
CA PRO A 235 2.20 9.48 13.75
C PRO A 235 1.42 8.62 14.75
N SER A 236 1.74 8.67 16.05
CA SER A 236 1.00 7.99 17.12
C SER A 236 -0.14 8.82 17.73
N ASP A 237 -0.28 10.10 17.36
CA ASP A 237 -1.37 10.94 17.85
C ASP A 237 -2.71 10.48 17.26
N ARG A 238 -3.76 10.47 18.10
CA ARG A 238 -5.11 10.03 17.74
C ARG A 238 -6.16 11.00 18.31
N GLN A 239 -6.95 11.61 17.44
CA GLN A 239 -8.18 12.35 17.78
C GLN A 239 -9.39 11.41 17.86
N PHE A 240 -9.32 10.25 17.19
CA PHE A 240 -10.37 9.24 17.10
C PHE A 240 -9.82 7.85 17.51
N PRO A 241 -9.34 7.65 18.75
CA PRO A 241 -8.60 6.46 19.15
C PRO A 241 -9.38 5.13 19.07
N ASN A 242 -10.71 5.18 19.12
CA ASN A 242 -11.58 3.98 19.09
C ASN A 242 -12.24 3.77 17.72
N ILE A 243 -11.75 4.39 16.65
CA ILE A 243 -12.39 4.39 15.33
C ILE A 243 -12.56 3.00 14.71
N CYS A 244 -11.74 2.03 15.12
CA CYS A 244 -11.81 0.64 14.64
C CYS A 244 -12.31 -0.38 15.68
N GLY A 245 -12.83 0.07 16.84
CA GLY A 245 -13.26 -0.84 17.92
C GLY A 245 -12.14 -1.27 18.85
#